data_AF-A0A1A6BE21-F1
#
_entry.id   AF-A0A1A6BE21-F1
#
_cell.length_a   1.000
_cell.length_b   1.000
_cell.length_c   1.000
_cell.angle_alpha   90.00
_cell.angle_beta   90.00
_cell.angle_gamma   90.00
#
_symmetry.space_group_name_H-M   'P 1'
#
loop_
_entity.id
_entity.type
_entity.pdbx_description
1 polymer ?
#
loop_
_entity_poly.entity_id
_entity_poly.type
_entity_poly.pdbx_seq_one_letter_code
_entity_poly.pdbx_strand_id
1 'polypeptide(L)'
;MARRIAVTGASGNVGTSLLRALGEGDYDVVGIARRQPSPQDVYRNVEWHQLDVADNDAEAKLGRIFRDVDCVVHLAWGFQPTRNVRYLYEVGVRGTSAVLGAADGAGVPHLVHMSSLGTYAPGRYGQRVDESWSTAGLPTSTYSRAKSAAEKLLDDYEATHTDGVGITRLRPGLIVQRGAAAGLRRYTLPAYINPGWLRWLPVLPLDRSLTMAAIHADDVADACVRAIERRALGPFNLAAEPPLTRDDIAAALGAKPIHVPAGLLRPLLQASWRARLQPIDRGWFDMVFSAPLLNTDRAHRELGWSPRYSSLEAFGEFIDGFLRQEGMPSPVLWPRSLRTALMRDVSHGPVTTRPVP
;
A
#
# COMPACT_ATOMS: atom_id res chain seq x y z
N MET A 1 -5.01 -14.95 27.64
CA MET A 1 -4.91 -15.62 26.34
C MET A 1 -4.25 -14.63 25.38
N ALA A 2 -3.41 -15.10 24.47
CA ALA A 2 -2.83 -14.27 23.41
C ALA A 2 -3.95 -13.60 22.60
N ARG A 3 -3.77 -12.34 22.17
CA ARG A 3 -4.77 -11.67 21.34
C ARG A 3 -4.74 -12.27 19.94
N ARG A 4 -5.91 -12.63 19.40
CA ARG A 4 -6.04 -13.24 18.06
C ARG A 4 -6.24 -12.16 17.01
N ILE A 5 -5.31 -12.05 16.06
CA ILE A 5 -5.25 -10.98 15.05
C ILE A 5 -5.38 -11.57 13.65
N ALA A 6 -6.42 -11.17 12.92
CA ALA A 6 -6.60 -11.56 11.52
C ALA A 6 -6.04 -10.49 10.58
N VAL A 7 -5.13 -10.87 9.67
CA VAL A 7 -4.48 -9.94 8.75
C VAL A 7 -4.79 -10.31 7.32
N THR A 8 -5.59 -9.49 6.63
CA THR A 8 -5.79 -9.66 5.18
C THR A 8 -4.64 -9.00 4.42
N GLY A 9 -4.15 -9.64 3.36
CA GLY A 9 -2.94 -9.19 2.67
C GLY A 9 -1.66 -9.44 3.46
N ALA A 10 -1.68 -10.40 4.40
CA ALA A 10 -0.57 -10.72 5.30
C ALA A 10 0.75 -11.06 4.60
N SER A 11 0.71 -11.63 3.39
CA SER A 11 1.93 -11.93 2.62
C SER A 11 2.47 -10.75 1.80
N GLY A 12 1.84 -9.58 1.88
CA GLY A 12 2.19 -8.36 1.16
C GLY A 12 3.35 -7.56 1.77
N ASN A 13 3.56 -6.35 1.25
CA ASN A 13 4.59 -5.42 1.71
C ASN A 13 4.45 -5.14 3.22
N VAL A 14 3.40 -4.40 3.60
CA VAL A 14 3.13 -4.09 5.02
C VAL A 14 2.85 -5.37 5.82
N GLY A 15 2.15 -6.34 5.23
CA GLY A 15 1.81 -7.59 5.91
C GLY A 15 3.06 -8.34 6.41
N THR A 16 4.11 -8.44 5.60
CA THR A 16 5.35 -9.12 5.99
C THR A 16 6.05 -8.41 7.16
N SER A 17 6.06 -7.08 7.16
CA SER A 17 6.58 -6.28 8.29
C SER A 17 5.72 -6.42 9.54
N LEU A 18 4.38 -6.44 9.38
CA LEU A 18 3.45 -6.64 10.48
C LEU A 18 3.56 -8.03 11.11
N LEU A 19 3.69 -9.08 10.30
CA LEU A 19 3.90 -10.44 10.80
C LEU A 19 5.20 -10.54 11.62
N ARG A 20 6.26 -9.82 11.22
CA ARG A 20 7.49 -9.73 12.01
C ARG A 20 7.23 -9.07 13.37
N ALA A 21 6.59 -7.90 13.36
CA ALA A 21 6.30 -7.14 14.59
C ALA A 21 5.36 -7.91 15.54
N LEU A 22 4.32 -8.59 15.00
CA LEU A 22 3.43 -9.42 15.81
C LEU A 22 4.13 -10.67 16.34
N GLY A 23 5.08 -11.25 15.60
CA GLY A 23 5.86 -12.40 16.04
C GLY A 23 6.82 -12.12 17.20
N GLU A 24 7.09 -10.85 17.51
CA GLU A 24 7.85 -10.42 18.70
C GLU A 24 6.96 -10.30 19.95
N GLY A 25 5.63 -10.31 19.79
CA GLY A 25 4.64 -10.19 20.86
C GLY A 25 3.87 -11.47 21.17
N ASP A 26 2.91 -11.39 22.09
CA ASP A 26 2.02 -12.50 22.47
C ASP A 26 0.70 -12.44 21.67
N TYR A 27 0.81 -12.69 20.36
CA TYR A 27 -0.31 -12.69 19.40
C TYR A 27 -0.47 -14.04 18.72
N ASP A 28 -1.73 -14.44 18.54
CA ASP A 28 -2.11 -15.55 17.67
C ASP A 28 -2.55 -14.98 16.31
N VAL A 29 -1.84 -15.31 15.23
CA VAL A 29 -1.98 -14.59 13.95
C VAL A 29 -2.63 -15.46 12.89
N VAL A 30 -3.72 -14.95 12.33
CA VAL A 30 -4.44 -15.53 11.20
C VAL A 30 -4.12 -14.73 9.93
N GLY A 31 -3.36 -15.30 9.02
CA GLY A 31 -2.98 -14.68 7.75
C GLY A 31 -3.96 -15.02 6.62
N ILE A 32 -4.56 -14.01 6.00
CA ILE A 32 -5.40 -14.17 4.81
C ILE A 32 -4.68 -13.64 3.57
N ALA A 33 -4.47 -14.51 2.58
CA ALA A 33 -3.85 -14.13 1.31
C ALA A 33 -4.32 -14.99 0.15
N ARG A 34 -4.50 -14.38 -1.03
CA ARG A 34 -4.84 -15.09 -2.28
C ARG A 34 -3.87 -16.20 -2.67
N ARG A 35 -2.60 -16.03 -2.30
CA ARG A 35 -1.51 -16.98 -2.52
C ARG A 35 -0.73 -17.07 -1.24
N GLN A 36 -0.82 -18.22 -0.59
CA GLN A 36 -0.13 -18.48 0.66
C GLN A 36 1.39 -18.49 0.41
N PRO A 37 2.18 -17.87 1.29
CA PRO A 37 3.63 -18.01 1.26
C PRO A 37 4.03 -19.41 1.75
N SER A 38 5.26 -19.82 1.45
CA SER A 38 5.84 -21.00 2.09
C SER A 38 5.98 -20.74 3.60
N PRO A 39 5.75 -21.75 4.48
CA PRO A 39 5.76 -21.58 5.94
C PRO A 39 7.20 -21.49 6.49
N GLN A 40 7.90 -20.42 6.12
CA GLN A 40 9.27 -20.12 6.52
C GLN A 40 9.38 -18.71 7.09
N ASP A 41 10.44 -18.45 7.85
CA ASP A 41 10.74 -17.14 8.44
C ASP A 41 9.51 -16.56 9.17
N VAL A 42 9.13 -15.32 8.86
CA VAL A 42 7.97 -14.62 9.44
C VAL A 42 6.61 -15.25 9.11
N TYR A 43 6.56 -16.24 8.21
CA TYR A 43 5.32 -16.90 7.79
C TYR A 43 5.07 -18.24 8.50
N ARG A 44 6.03 -18.74 9.28
CA ARG A 44 5.98 -20.09 9.87
C ARG A 44 4.88 -20.26 10.93
N ASN A 45 4.71 -19.25 11.80
CA ASN A 45 3.81 -19.32 12.95
C ASN A 45 2.50 -18.56 12.69
N VAL A 46 1.92 -18.75 11.50
CA VAL A 46 0.72 -18.05 11.06
C VAL A 46 -0.29 -19.07 10.57
N GLU A 47 -1.53 -18.99 11.04
CA GLU A 47 -2.65 -19.77 10.51
C GLU A 47 -3.08 -19.17 9.15
N TRP A 48 -2.91 -19.91 8.06
CA TRP A 48 -3.14 -19.38 6.72
C TRP A 48 -4.49 -19.77 6.12
N HIS A 49 -5.22 -18.77 5.61
CA HIS A 49 -6.42 -18.94 4.79
C HIS A 49 -6.22 -18.37 3.39
N GLN A 50 -6.54 -19.17 2.37
CA GLN A 50 -6.49 -18.74 0.97
C GLN A 50 -7.82 -18.11 0.55
N LEU A 51 -7.82 -16.81 0.28
CA LEU A 51 -9.03 -16.06 -0.09
C LEU A 51 -8.68 -14.81 -0.91
N ASP A 52 -9.46 -14.51 -1.95
CA ASP A 52 -9.48 -13.17 -2.59
C ASP A 52 -10.67 -12.39 -2.02
N VAL A 53 -10.42 -11.17 -1.53
CA VAL A 53 -11.47 -10.31 -0.97
C VAL A 53 -12.43 -9.80 -2.06
N ALA A 54 -12.08 -9.98 -3.33
CA ALA A 54 -12.96 -9.74 -4.46
C ALA A 54 -13.88 -10.93 -4.82
N ASP A 55 -13.77 -12.07 -4.13
CA ASP A 55 -14.67 -13.20 -4.37
C ASP A 55 -16.10 -12.87 -3.91
N ASN A 56 -17.12 -13.33 -4.67
CA ASN A 56 -18.53 -13.08 -4.35
C ASN A 56 -18.96 -13.63 -2.99
N ASP A 57 -18.27 -14.67 -2.48
CA ASP A 57 -18.51 -15.29 -1.18
C ASP A 57 -17.46 -14.90 -0.12
N ALA A 58 -16.66 -13.85 -0.39
CA ALA A 58 -15.58 -13.40 0.50
C ALA A 58 -16.10 -13.08 1.91
N GLU A 59 -17.20 -12.33 2.03
CA GLU A 59 -17.77 -11.94 3.33
C GLU A 59 -18.16 -13.17 4.16
N ALA A 60 -18.85 -14.14 3.56
CA ALA A 60 -19.26 -15.37 4.26
C ALA A 60 -18.06 -16.23 4.70
N LYS A 61 -17.00 -16.30 3.87
CA LYS A 61 -15.76 -17.00 4.24
C LYS A 61 -15.02 -16.25 5.35
N LEU A 62 -14.89 -14.93 5.24
CA LEU A 62 -14.24 -14.08 6.23
C LEU A 62 -14.97 -14.14 7.58
N GLY A 63 -16.31 -14.13 7.60
CA GLY A 63 -17.09 -14.25 8.83
C GLY A 63 -16.82 -15.55 9.59
N ARG A 64 -16.52 -16.66 8.89
CA ARG A 64 -16.09 -17.91 9.55
C ARG A 64 -14.67 -17.81 10.13
N ILE A 65 -13.78 -17.07 9.46
CA ILE A 65 -12.38 -16.86 9.86
C ILE A 65 -12.29 -15.88 11.04
N PHE A 66 -13.17 -14.88 11.08
CA PHE A 66 -13.16 -13.80 12.07
C PHE A 66 -13.84 -14.14 13.39
N ARG A 67 -14.37 -15.36 13.56
CA ARG A 67 -14.86 -15.82 14.86
C ARG A 67 -13.73 -15.81 15.88
N ASP A 68 -14.02 -15.28 17.06
CA ASP A 68 -13.09 -15.19 18.19
C ASP A 68 -11.81 -14.39 17.87
N VAL A 69 -11.87 -13.48 16.88
CA VAL A 69 -10.76 -12.57 16.55
C VAL A 69 -10.92 -11.26 17.32
N ASP A 70 -9.86 -10.84 18.00
CA ASP A 70 -9.83 -9.59 18.76
C ASP A 70 -9.62 -8.35 17.88
N CYS A 71 -8.95 -8.51 16.74
CA CYS A 71 -8.75 -7.42 15.79
C CYS A 71 -8.52 -7.93 14.36
N VAL A 72 -9.12 -7.23 13.39
CA VAL A 72 -8.84 -7.42 11.97
C VAL A 72 -7.96 -6.29 11.47
N VAL A 73 -6.84 -6.61 10.81
CA VAL A 73 -6.01 -5.66 10.08
C VAL A 73 -6.21 -5.85 8.58
N HIS A 74 -6.84 -4.87 7.94
CA HIS A 74 -7.15 -4.92 6.52
C HIS A 74 -6.05 -4.27 5.67
N LEU A 75 -5.10 -5.07 5.18
CA LEU A 75 -4.01 -4.64 4.28
C LEU A 75 -4.21 -5.07 2.82
N ALA A 76 -5.22 -5.90 2.53
CA ALA A 76 -5.46 -6.41 1.20
C ALA A 76 -5.89 -5.29 0.25
N TRP A 77 -5.04 -4.96 -0.72
CA TRP A 77 -5.32 -3.97 -1.75
C TRP A 77 -4.74 -4.36 -3.11
N GLY A 78 -5.41 -3.94 -4.19
CA GLY A 78 -4.94 -4.12 -5.56
C GLY A 78 -4.27 -2.85 -6.11
N PHE A 79 -3.03 -2.97 -6.60
CA PHE A 79 -2.37 -1.92 -7.40
C PHE A 79 -2.32 -2.29 -8.90
N GLN A 80 -2.49 -3.58 -9.21
CA GLN A 80 -2.51 -4.11 -10.57
C GLN A 80 -3.64 -5.14 -10.72
N PRO A 81 -4.23 -5.25 -11.93
CA PRO A 81 -3.83 -4.52 -13.14
C PRO A 81 -4.33 -3.07 -13.18
N THR A 82 -3.46 -2.09 -13.47
CA THR A 82 -3.86 -0.66 -13.55
C THR A 82 -4.95 -0.41 -14.60
N ARG A 83 -5.00 -1.22 -15.65
CA ARG A 83 -6.02 -1.13 -16.70
C ARG A 83 -7.32 -1.86 -16.37
N ASN A 84 -7.34 -2.71 -15.35
CA ASN A 84 -8.55 -3.40 -14.91
C ASN A 84 -9.16 -2.69 -13.70
N VAL A 85 -9.70 -1.50 -13.97
CA VAL A 85 -10.30 -0.64 -12.95
C VAL A 85 -11.44 -1.34 -12.21
N ARG A 86 -12.22 -2.20 -12.91
CA ARG A 86 -13.27 -3.00 -12.28
C ARG A 86 -12.70 -3.92 -11.21
N TYR A 87 -11.68 -4.71 -11.53
CA TYR A 87 -11.04 -5.58 -10.54
C TYR A 87 -10.44 -4.80 -9.36
N LEU A 88 -9.78 -3.66 -9.64
CA LEU A 88 -9.22 -2.82 -8.58
C LEU A 88 -10.30 -2.27 -7.64
N TYR A 89 -11.47 -1.92 -8.18
CA TYR A 89 -12.62 -1.49 -7.40
C TYR A 89 -13.23 -2.65 -6.60
N GLU A 90 -13.36 -3.83 -7.18
CA GLU A 90 -13.85 -5.03 -6.49
C GLU A 90 -12.95 -5.41 -5.32
N VAL A 91 -11.62 -5.47 -5.52
CA VAL A 91 -10.67 -5.76 -4.43
C VAL A 91 -10.64 -4.64 -3.39
N GLY A 92 -10.55 -3.38 -3.83
CA GLY A 92 -10.30 -2.25 -2.94
C GLY A 92 -11.54 -1.79 -2.19
N VAL A 93 -12.68 -1.64 -2.87
CA VAL A 93 -13.90 -1.06 -2.28
C VAL A 93 -14.85 -2.16 -1.82
N ARG A 94 -15.23 -3.08 -2.71
CA ARG A 94 -16.15 -4.18 -2.33
C ARG A 94 -15.49 -5.17 -1.38
N GLY A 95 -14.19 -5.43 -1.55
CA GLY A 95 -13.39 -6.21 -0.59
C GLY A 95 -13.29 -5.54 0.78
N THR A 96 -13.17 -4.22 0.85
CA THR A 96 -13.26 -3.49 2.14
C THR A 96 -14.64 -3.65 2.76
N SER A 97 -15.71 -3.53 1.96
CA SER A 97 -17.08 -3.77 2.43
C SER A 97 -17.27 -5.18 2.99
N ALA A 98 -16.77 -6.20 2.29
CA ALA A 98 -16.86 -7.60 2.72
C ALA A 98 -16.08 -7.86 4.01
N VAL A 99 -14.91 -7.24 4.17
CA VAL A 99 -14.13 -7.34 5.41
C VAL A 99 -14.83 -6.65 6.57
N LEU A 100 -15.39 -5.45 6.35
CA LEU A 100 -16.14 -4.74 7.38
C LEU A 100 -17.40 -5.50 7.80
N GLY A 101 -18.22 -5.94 6.84
CA GLY A 101 -19.43 -6.72 7.11
C GLY A 101 -19.14 -8.04 7.83
N ALA A 102 -18.05 -8.74 7.44
CA ALA A 102 -17.62 -9.94 8.12
C ALA A 102 -17.11 -9.68 9.54
N ALA A 103 -16.40 -8.58 9.78
CA ALA A 103 -15.91 -8.20 11.10
C ALA A 103 -17.07 -7.84 12.03
N ASP A 104 -18.04 -7.07 11.53
CA ASP A 104 -19.25 -6.69 12.25
C ASP A 104 -20.12 -7.91 12.58
N GLY A 105 -20.42 -8.75 11.59
CA GLY A 105 -21.23 -9.95 11.80
C GLY A 105 -20.57 -11.01 12.71
N ALA A 106 -19.25 -10.98 12.86
CA ALA A 106 -18.51 -11.82 13.79
C ALA A 106 -18.31 -11.18 15.18
N GLY A 107 -18.74 -9.93 15.38
CA GLY A 107 -18.56 -9.20 16.64
C GLY A 107 -17.11 -8.83 16.94
N VAL A 108 -16.27 -8.66 15.92
CA VAL A 108 -14.88 -8.22 16.08
C VAL A 108 -14.88 -6.80 16.65
N PRO A 109 -14.19 -6.52 17.75
CA PRO A 109 -14.30 -5.20 18.39
C PRO A 109 -13.50 -4.11 17.67
N HIS A 110 -12.53 -4.46 16.82
CA HIS A 110 -11.59 -3.51 16.25
C HIS A 110 -11.11 -3.87 14.83
N LEU A 111 -11.24 -2.93 13.90
CA LEU A 111 -10.74 -3.00 12.53
C LEU A 111 -9.67 -1.93 12.29
N VAL A 112 -8.46 -2.35 11.95
CA VAL A 112 -7.39 -1.46 11.46
C VAL A 112 -7.38 -1.50 9.93
N HIS A 113 -7.91 -0.45 9.30
CA HIS A 113 -7.92 -0.29 7.86
C HIS A 113 -6.66 0.42 7.36
N MET A 114 -5.95 -0.20 6.41
CA MET A 114 -4.84 0.45 5.72
C MET A 114 -5.36 1.36 4.61
N SER A 115 -5.57 2.62 4.96
CA SER A 115 -5.85 3.70 4.00
C SER A 115 -4.55 4.18 3.33
N SER A 116 -4.49 5.44 2.91
CA SER A 116 -3.38 6.02 2.15
C SER A 116 -3.56 7.53 2.04
N LEU A 117 -2.46 8.28 1.97
CA LEU A 117 -2.47 9.72 1.64
C LEU A 117 -3.31 10.04 0.39
N GLY A 118 -3.40 9.08 -0.54
CA GLY A 118 -4.20 9.17 -1.75
C GLY A 118 -5.71 9.32 -1.52
N THR A 119 -6.23 9.28 -0.29
CA THR A 119 -7.63 9.68 -0.02
C THR A 119 -7.80 11.19 0.02
N TYR A 120 -6.75 11.95 0.35
CA TYR A 120 -6.87 13.39 0.50
C TYR A 120 -7.19 14.10 -0.83
N ALA A 121 -8.03 15.12 -0.71
CA ALA A 121 -8.24 16.11 -1.75
C ALA A 121 -6.93 16.89 -2.00
N PRO A 122 -6.72 17.43 -3.22
CA PRO A 122 -5.51 18.15 -3.57
C PRO A 122 -5.18 19.28 -2.58
N GLY A 123 -3.92 19.32 -2.14
CA GLY A 123 -3.39 20.39 -1.30
C GLY A 123 -2.61 21.41 -2.11
N ARG A 124 -2.20 22.51 -1.46
CA ARG A 124 -1.13 23.36 -2.02
C ARG A 124 0.21 22.62 -1.93
N TYR A 125 1.09 22.87 -2.89
CA TYR A 125 2.40 22.24 -2.91
C TYR A 125 3.20 22.56 -1.62
N GLY A 126 3.72 21.52 -0.96
CA GLY A 126 4.42 21.64 0.33
C GLY A 126 3.53 21.89 1.55
N GLN A 127 2.20 21.98 1.39
CA GLN A 127 1.27 22.12 2.50
C GLN A 127 1.19 20.82 3.30
N ARG A 128 1.33 20.93 4.62
CA ARG A 128 1.07 19.84 5.56
C ARG A 128 -0.40 19.88 5.99
N VAL A 129 -1.04 18.71 6.03
CA VAL A 129 -2.43 18.58 6.46
C VAL A 129 -2.56 17.51 7.54
N ASP A 130 -3.48 17.72 8.47
CA ASP A 130 -3.86 16.73 9.48
C ASP A 130 -5.01 15.84 8.97
N GLU A 131 -5.52 14.98 9.85
CA GLU A 131 -6.55 14.00 9.49
C GLU A 131 -7.96 14.57 9.31
N SER A 132 -8.18 15.85 9.61
CA SER A 132 -9.44 16.56 9.34
C SER A 132 -9.57 17.02 7.88
N TRP A 133 -8.49 16.94 7.10
CA TRP A 133 -8.49 17.32 5.70
C TRP A 133 -9.43 16.43 4.87
N SER A 134 -10.07 17.04 3.86
CA SER A 134 -11.05 16.36 3.02
C SER A 134 -10.47 15.10 2.37
N THR A 135 -11.20 13.99 2.47
CA THR A 135 -10.86 12.71 1.85
C THR A 135 -11.59 12.48 0.52
N ALA A 136 -11.98 13.55 -0.19
CA ALA A 136 -12.67 13.47 -1.48
C ALA A 136 -11.81 12.89 -2.63
N GLY A 137 -10.51 12.70 -2.39
CA GLY A 137 -9.55 12.20 -3.36
C GLY A 137 -9.30 13.15 -4.54
N LEU A 138 -8.55 12.63 -5.51
CA LEU A 138 -8.17 13.27 -6.75
C LEU A 138 -8.94 12.63 -7.91
N PRO A 139 -9.82 13.37 -8.61
CA PRO A 139 -10.65 12.82 -9.68
C PRO A 139 -9.88 12.18 -10.84
N THR A 140 -8.66 12.64 -11.12
CA THR A 140 -7.82 12.11 -12.21
C THR A 140 -7.16 10.79 -11.87
N SER A 141 -7.18 10.36 -10.60
CA SER A 141 -6.52 9.14 -10.13
C SER A 141 -7.53 8.07 -9.73
N THR A 142 -7.52 6.95 -10.46
CA THR A 142 -8.37 5.78 -10.15
C THR A 142 -8.05 5.23 -8.76
N TYR A 143 -6.77 5.16 -8.40
CA TYR A 143 -6.33 4.72 -7.08
C TYR A 143 -6.89 5.63 -5.97
N SER A 144 -6.76 6.95 -6.16
CA SER A 144 -7.25 7.94 -5.20
C SER A 144 -8.77 7.87 -5.02
N ARG A 145 -9.51 7.77 -6.13
CA ARG A 145 -10.97 7.57 -6.12
C ARG A 145 -11.38 6.30 -5.37
N ALA A 146 -10.68 5.19 -5.59
CA ALA A 146 -10.98 3.92 -4.92
C ALA A 146 -10.67 3.98 -3.42
N LYS A 147 -9.52 4.56 -3.02
CA LYS A 147 -9.17 4.75 -1.61
C LYS A 147 -10.17 5.69 -0.91
N SER A 148 -10.56 6.78 -1.56
CA SER A 148 -11.58 7.72 -1.05
C SER A 148 -12.94 7.04 -0.89
N ALA A 149 -13.36 6.23 -1.86
CA ALA A 149 -14.60 5.46 -1.78
C ALA A 149 -14.59 4.42 -0.65
N ALA A 150 -13.45 3.78 -0.40
CA ALA A 150 -13.29 2.87 0.72
C ALA A 150 -13.42 3.61 2.07
N GLU A 151 -12.77 4.76 2.25
CA GLU A 151 -12.93 5.55 3.48
C GLU A 151 -14.35 6.06 3.67
N LYS A 152 -15.01 6.54 2.60
CA LYS A 152 -16.42 6.94 2.68
C LYS A 152 -17.33 5.79 3.13
N LEU A 153 -17.07 4.57 2.69
CA LEU A 153 -17.81 3.39 3.14
C LEU A 153 -17.65 3.16 4.65
N LEU A 154 -16.43 3.33 5.18
CA LEU A 154 -16.16 3.22 6.62
C LEU A 154 -16.84 4.35 7.40
N ASP A 155 -16.83 5.58 6.87
CA ASP A 155 -17.48 6.74 7.48
C ASP A 155 -19.00 6.57 7.57
N ASP A 156 -19.62 6.09 6.48
CA ASP A 156 -21.05 5.81 6.42
C ASP A 156 -21.46 4.70 7.41
N TYR A 157 -20.59 3.68 7.60
CA TYR A 157 -20.80 2.64 8.60
C TYR A 157 -20.72 3.18 10.03
N GLU A 158 -19.67 3.92 10.39
CA GLU A 158 -19.53 4.50 11.74
C GLU A 158 -20.67 5.45 12.09
N ALA A 159 -21.21 6.17 11.09
CA ALA A 159 -22.36 7.05 11.27
C ALA A 159 -23.67 6.29 11.60
N THR A 160 -23.74 5.00 11.27
CA THR A 160 -24.96 4.18 11.40
C THR A 160 -24.85 3.06 12.44
N HIS A 161 -23.64 2.70 12.88
CA HIS A 161 -23.35 1.58 13.79
C HIS A 161 -22.53 2.04 15.00
N THR A 162 -23.16 2.78 15.93
CA THR A 162 -22.47 3.34 17.11
C THR A 162 -21.90 2.27 18.06
N ASP A 163 -22.52 1.10 18.10
CA ASP A 163 -22.07 -0.06 18.90
C ASP A 163 -21.37 -1.13 18.04
N GLY A 164 -21.02 -0.78 16.80
CA GLY A 164 -20.37 -1.67 15.84
C GLY A 164 -18.85 -1.80 16.05
N VAL A 165 -18.18 -2.30 15.03
CA VAL A 165 -16.72 -2.45 14.99
C VAL A 165 -16.06 -1.07 15.10
N GLY A 166 -15.15 -0.88 16.06
CA GLY A 166 -14.34 0.32 16.12
C GLY A 166 -13.33 0.36 14.97
N ILE A 167 -13.18 1.49 14.28
CA ILE A 167 -12.34 1.59 13.06
C ILE A 167 -11.14 2.52 13.26
N THR A 168 -9.93 1.99 13.06
CA THR A 168 -8.71 2.79 12.81
C THR A 168 -8.47 2.93 11.32
N ARG A 169 -8.10 4.12 10.85
CA ARG A 169 -7.65 4.34 9.46
C ARG A 169 -6.21 4.82 9.45
N LEU A 170 -5.28 4.02 8.99
CA LEU A 170 -3.89 4.45 8.83
C LEU A 170 -3.71 5.05 7.43
N ARG A 171 -3.29 6.31 7.33
CA ARG A 171 -3.08 7.05 6.08
C ARG A 171 -1.58 7.30 5.85
N PRO A 172 -0.83 6.29 5.40
CA PRO A 172 0.61 6.43 5.19
C PRO A 172 0.95 7.20 3.90
N GLY A 173 2.19 7.71 3.90
CA GLY A 173 3.00 8.10 2.76
C GLY A 173 3.22 6.97 1.74
N LEU A 174 4.18 7.15 0.82
CA LEU A 174 4.70 6.08 -0.01
C LEU A 174 5.41 5.04 0.88
N ILE A 175 4.80 3.86 1.04
CA ILE A 175 5.36 2.79 1.86
C ILE A 175 6.44 2.05 1.08
N VAL A 176 7.65 2.07 1.60
CA VAL A 176 8.84 1.45 0.98
C VAL A 176 9.54 0.50 1.96
N GLN A 177 10.20 -0.51 1.42
CA GLN A 177 11.20 -1.32 2.12
C GLN A 177 12.00 -2.14 1.11
N ARG A 178 13.19 -2.58 1.51
CA ARG A 178 14.09 -3.40 0.69
C ARG A 178 13.44 -4.73 0.24
N GLY A 179 12.83 -5.46 1.16
CA GLY A 179 12.22 -6.78 0.90
C GLY A 179 11.01 -6.76 -0.04
N ALA A 180 10.42 -5.58 -0.26
CA ALA A 180 9.30 -5.41 -1.18
C ALA A 180 9.72 -4.86 -2.55
N ALA A 181 11.02 -4.61 -2.77
CA ALA A 181 11.50 -3.91 -3.95
C ALA A 181 11.17 -4.63 -5.27
N ALA A 182 11.38 -5.95 -5.34
CA ALA A 182 10.97 -6.74 -6.50
C ALA A 182 9.44 -6.78 -6.72
N GLY A 183 8.65 -6.66 -5.65
CA GLY A 183 7.20 -6.54 -5.72
C GLY A 183 6.76 -5.19 -6.28
N LEU A 184 7.30 -4.10 -5.73
CA LEU A 184 7.04 -2.72 -6.15
C LEU A 184 7.56 -2.43 -7.57
N ARG A 185 8.64 -3.08 -8.01
CA ARG A 185 9.13 -3.04 -9.40
C ARG A 185 8.06 -3.39 -10.42
N ARG A 186 7.19 -4.35 -10.10
CA ARG A 186 6.10 -4.76 -11.00
C ARG A 186 5.10 -3.62 -11.26
N TYR A 187 5.13 -2.58 -10.45
CA TYR A 187 4.27 -1.40 -10.58
C TYR A 187 4.96 -0.24 -11.29
N THR A 188 6.30 -0.22 -11.35
CA THR A 188 7.06 0.92 -11.87
C THR A 188 7.73 0.65 -13.22
N LEU A 189 8.19 -0.57 -13.48
CA LEU A 189 8.89 -0.92 -14.72
C LEU A 189 8.29 -2.15 -15.41
N PRO A 190 8.22 -2.17 -16.76
CA PRO A 190 7.99 -3.39 -17.52
C PRO A 190 8.97 -4.50 -17.14
N ALA A 191 8.51 -5.76 -17.16
CA ALA A 191 9.28 -6.91 -16.64
C ALA A 191 10.60 -7.17 -17.39
N TYR A 192 10.70 -6.72 -18.65
CA TYR A 192 11.87 -6.87 -19.51
C TYR A 192 12.94 -5.78 -19.32
N ILE A 193 12.65 -4.71 -18.56
CA ILE A 193 13.65 -3.70 -18.21
C ILE A 193 14.37 -4.13 -16.93
N ASN A 194 15.69 -4.26 -17.00
CA ASN A 194 16.51 -4.51 -15.82
C ASN A 194 16.64 -3.20 -15.03
N PRO A 195 16.21 -3.15 -13.74
CA PRO A 195 16.41 -2.01 -12.86
C PRO A 195 17.83 -1.47 -12.83
N GLY A 196 18.83 -2.36 -12.93
CA GLY A 196 20.24 -1.98 -12.94
C GLY A 196 20.61 -1.03 -14.09
N TRP A 197 19.85 -1.04 -15.20
CA TRP A 197 20.06 -0.10 -16.30
C TRP A 197 19.68 1.34 -15.94
N LEU A 198 18.85 1.56 -14.91
CA LEU A 198 18.56 2.92 -14.44
C LEU A 198 19.82 3.63 -13.94
N ARG A 199 20.82 2.90 -13.45
CA ARG A 199 22.13 3.48 -13.07
C ARG A 199 22.90 4.08 -14.26
N TRP A 200 22.51 3.73 -15.48
CA TRP A 200 23.15 4.18 -16.71
C TRP A 200 22.40 5.36 -17.33
N LEU A 201 21.28 5.78 -16.73
CA LEU A 201 20.60 7.01 -17.11
C LEU A 201 21.36 8.19 -16.46
N PRO A 202 22.12 8.97 -17.25
CA PRO A 202 22.95 10.03 -16.68
C PRO A 202 22.11 11.19 -16.14
N VAL A 203 20.83 11.26 -16.54
CA VAL A 203 19.93 12.36 -16.24
C VAL A 203 18.56 11.86 -15.80
N LEU A 204 17.96 12.57 -14.85
CA LEU A 204 16.61 12.32 -14.36
C LEU A 204 15.71 13.54 -14.68
N PRO A 205 14.92 13.51 -15.77
CA PRO A 205 14.02 14.59 -16.11
C PRO A 205 12.77 14.58 -15.21
N LEU A 206 12.76 15.46 -14.21
CA LEU A 206 11.66 15.58 -13.25
C LEU A 206 11.47 17.05 -12.85
N ASP A 207 10.24 17.40 -12.46
CA ASP A 207 9.97 18.73 -11.96
C ASP A 207 10.71 18.95 -10.62
N ARG A 208 11.21 20.17 -10.42
CA ARG A 208 11.88 20.57 -9.17
C ARG A 208 10.88 20.67 -8.02
N SER A 209 9.60 20.90 -8.34
CA SER A 209 8.50 20.88 -7.39
C SER A 209 8.01 19.45 -7.15
N LEU A 210 8.88 18.45 -7.09
CA LEU A 210 8.49 17.13 -6.61
C LEU A 210 8.82 17.04 -5.13
N THR A 211 7.80 16.82 -4.31
CA THR A 211 7.95 16.46 -2.89
C THR A 211 6.98 15.34 -2.56
N MET A 212 7.46 14.26 -1.95
CA MET A 212 6.60 13.15 -1.51
C MET A 212 6.99 12.67 -0.12
N ALA A 213 6.01 12.35 0.71
CA ALA A 213 6.25 11.66 1.97
C ALA A 213 6.50 10.18 1.69
N ALA A 214 7.62 9.65 2.17
CA ALA A 214 7.89 8.21 2.21
C ALA A 214 7.87 7.71 3.65
N ILE A 215 7.72 6.41 3.83
CA ILE A 215 7.73 5.78 5.15
C ILE A 215 8.16 4.32 5.01
N HIS A 216 8.94 3.83 5.98
CA HIS A 216 9.36 2.43 5.99
C HIS A 216 8.20 1.51 6.38
N ALA A 217 8.11 0.34 5.75
CA ALA A 217 7.05 -0.63 6.03
C ALA A 217 7.04 -1.11 7.50
N ASP A 218 8.20 -1.18 8.14
CA ASP A 218 8.30 -1.55 9.57
C ASP A 218 7.79 -0.45 10.51
N ASP A 219 7.81 0.82 10.09
CA ASP A 219 7.22 1.90 10.88
C ASP A 219 5.70 1.92 10.73
N VAL A 220 5.19 1.54 9.55
CA VAL A 220 3.74 1.32 9.36
C VAL A 220 3.27 0.11 10.18
N ALA A 221 4.06 -0.96 10.23
CA ALA A 221 3.77 -2.12 11.07
C ALA A 221 3.72 -1.77 12.56
N ASP A 222 4.68 -0.97 13.04
CA ASP A 222 4.68 -0.45 14.43
C ASP A 222 3.43 0.39 14.72
N ALA A 223 2.99 1.24 13.78
CA ALA A 223 1.73 1.97 13.92
C ALA A 223 0.51 1.04 14.02
N CYS A 224 0.47 -0.05 13.24
CA CYS A 224 -0.58 -1.07 13.37
C CYS A 224 -0.59 -1.71 14.76
N VAL A 225 0.58 -2.15 15.26
CA VAL A 225 0.69 -2.76 16.60
C VAL A 225 0.21 -1.79 17.68
N ARG A 226 0.68 -0.53 17.65
CA ARG A 226 0.26 0.50 18.61
C ARG A 226 -1.23 0.79 18.54
N ALA A 227 -1.81 0.81 17.34
CA ALA A 227 -3.25 1.00 17.17
C ALA A 227 -4.04 -0.16 17.79
N ILE A 228 -3.59 -1.41 17.60
CA ILE A 228 -4.20 -2.62 18.20
C ILE A 228 -4.09 -2.59 19.72
N GLU A 229 -2.91 -2.28 20.26
CA GLU A 229 -2.65 -2.26 21.70
C GLU A 229 -3.52 -1.24 22.42
N ARG A 230 -3.61 -0.04 21.84
CA ARG A 230 -4.35 1.11 22.40
C ARG A 230 -5.83 1.12 22.05
N ARG A 231 -6.27 0.24 21.14
CA ARG A 231 -7.62 0.26 20.55
C ARG A 231 -7.97 1.65 20.00
N ALA A 232 -7.00 2.29 19.35
CA ALA A 232 -7.12 3.67 18.93
C ALA A 232 -8.08 3.81 17.75
N LEU A 233 -9.03 4.74 17.81
CA LEU A 233 -10.07 4.91 16.79
C LEU A 233 -9.84 6.16 15.94
N GLY A 234 -10.38 6.12 14.72
CA GLY A 234 -10.30 7.20 13.76
C GLY A 234 -9.01 7.20 12.92
N PRO A 235 -8.77 8.29 12.17
CA PRO A 235 -7.66 8.37 11.23
C PRO A 235 -6.32 8.79 11.86
N PHE A 236 -5.23 8.23 11.34
CA PHE A 236 -3.84 8.57 11.69
C PHE A 236 -2.96 8.69 10.45
N ASN A 237 -2.35 9.85 10.26
CA ASN A 237 -1.35 10.09 9.24
C ASN A 237 0.00 9.48 9.62
N LEU A 238 0.66 8.83 8.66
CA LEU A 238 1.98 8.22 8.87
C LEU A 238 2.96 8.66 7.77
N ALA A 239 3.99 9.40 8.15
CA ALA A 239 5.06 9.84 7.25
C ALA A 239 6.38 9.91 8.01
N ALA A 240 7.49 9.73 7.29
CA ALA A 240 8.81 10.03 7.80
C ALA A 240 9.33 11.37 7.27
N GLU A 241 10.24 11.98 8.02
CA GLU A 241 10.87 13.26 7.67
C GLU A 241 12.34 13.06 7.25
N PRO A 242 12.92 14.00 6.50
CA PRO A 242 12.23 15.03 5.70
C PRO A 242 11.50 14.41 4.51
N PRO A 243 10.54 15.07 3.85
CA PRO A 243 9.92 14.53 2.64
C PRO A 243 10.95 14.40 1.51
N LEU A 244 10.78 13.41 0.64
CA LEU A 244 11.67 13.18 -0.51
C LEU A 244 11.48 14.25 -1.57
N THR A 245 12.58 14.81 -2.04
CA THR A 245 12.62 15.72 -3.18
C THR A 245 13.08 15.02 -4.46
N ARG A 246 12.98 15.71 -5.60
CA ARG A 246 13.60 15.26 -6.85
C ARG A 246 15.08 14.95 -6.70
N ASP A 247 15.81 15.79 -5.97
CA ASP A 247 17.27 15.71 -5.89
C ASP A 247 17.68 14.48 -5.06
N ASP A 248 16.89 14.12 -4.04
CA ASP A 248 17.07 12.89 -3.27
C ASP A 248 16.87 11.64 -4.14
N ILE A 249 15.84 11.65 -5.00
CA ILE A 249 15.58 10.55 -5.94
C ILE A 249 16.74 10.43 -6.95
N ALA A 250 17.24 11.56 -7.45
CA ALA A 250 18.35 11.59 -8.38
C ALA A 250 19.64 11.07 -7.73
N ALA A 251 19.92 11.48 -6.49
CA ALA A 251 21.05 11.00 -5.71
C ALA A 251 20.99 9.48 -5.48
N ALA A 252 19.82 8.95 -5.07
CA ALA A 252 19.63 7.51 -4.85
C ALA A 252 19.84 6.68 -6.13
N LEU A 253 19.48 7.23 -7.30
CA LEU A 253 19.67 6.59 -8.61
C LEU A 253 21.07 6.79 -9.21
N GLY A 254 21.88 7.69 -8.65
CA GLY A 254 23.17 8.09 -9.22
C GLY A 254 23.04 8.92 -10.51
N ALA A 255 21.94 9.65 -10.68
CA ALA A 255 21.62 10.43 -11.87
C ALA A 255 21.69 11.93 -11.60
N LYS A 256 21.92 12.75 -12.64
CA LYS A 256 21.85 14.21 -12.54
C LYS A 256 20.41 14.69 -12.71
N PRO A 257 19.82 15.41 -11.75
CA PRO A 257 18.45 15.91 -11.91
C PRO A 257 18.39 17.03 -12.96
N ILE A 258 17.43 16.93 -13.90
CA ILE A 258 17.13 17.99 -14.87
C ILE A 258 15.69 18.43 -14.65
N HIS A 259 15.50 19.75 -14.51
CA HIS A 259 14.16 20.31 -14.38
C HIS A 259 13.40 20.19 -15.70
N VAL A 260 12.33 19.39 -15.67
CA VAL A 260 11.32 19.36 -16.73
C VAL A 260 9.97 19.66 -16.09
N PRO A 261 9.29 20.75 -16.47
CA PRO A 261 7.99 21.10 -15.92
C PRO A 261 6.99 19.94 -15.99
N ALA A 262 6.26 19.69 -14.91
CA ALA A 262 5.29 18.60 -14.84
C ALA A 262 4.25 18.67 -15.96
N GLY A 263 3.88 19.88 -16.40
CA GLY A 263 2.98 20.11 -17.54
C GLY A 263 3.47 19.50 -18.86
N LEU A 264 4.79 19.39 -19.08
CA LEU A 264 5.38 18.77 -20.26
C LEU A 264 5.52 17.25 -20.12
N LEU A 265 5.73 16.75 -18.90
CA LEU A 265 5.82 15.31 -18.62
C LEU A 265 4.46 14.62 -18.74
N ARG A 266 3.38 15.28 -18.32
CA ARG A 266 2.01 14.74 -18.37
C ARG A 266 1.60 14.16 -19.75
N PRO A 267 1.69 14.89 -20.87
CA PRO A 267 1.29 14.35 -22.18
C PRO A 267 2.16 13.17 -22.61
N LEU A 268 3.46 13.19 -22.32
CA LEU A 268 4.38 12.08 -22.64
C LEU A 268 4.01 10.81 -21.86
N LEU A 269 3.69 10.94 -20.57
CA LEU A 269 3.23 9.84 -19.74
C LEU A 269 1.89 9.28 -20.22
N GLN A 270 0.96 10.16 -20.62
CA GLN A 270 -0.34 9.75 -21.16
C GLN A 270 -0.19 9.02 -22.51
N ALA A 271 0.67 9.51 -23.40
CA ALA A 271 0.95 8.88 -24.69
C ALA A 271 1.58 7.51 -24.53
N SER A 272 2.64 7.39 -23.71
CA SER A 272 3.31 6.12 -23.43
C SER A 272 2.40 5.10 -22.73
N TRP A 273 1.53 5.54 -21.81
CA TRP A 273 0.53 4.66 -21.20
C TRP A 273 -0.54 4.18 -22.20
N ARG A 274 -1.02 5.06 -23.10
CA ARG A 274 -1.95 4.68 -24.18
C ARG A 274 -1.31 3.69 -25.16
N ALA A 275 -0.02 3.88 -25.44
CA ALA A 275 0.80 2.96 -26.24
C ALA A 275 1.20 1.68 -25.49
N ARG A 276 0.80 1.50 -24.23
CA ARG A 276 1.11 0.33 -23.37
C ARG A 276 2.62 0.13 -23.11
N LEU A 277 3.40 1.20 -23.20
CA LEU A 277 4.85 1.18 -22.97
C LEU A 277 5.23 1.17 -21.48
N GLN A 278 4.32 1.62 -20.61
CA GLN A 278 4.53 1.63 -19.16
C GLN A 278 3.25 1.31 -18.37
N PRO A 279 3.39 0.75 -17.14
CA PRO A 279 2.24 0.35 -16.32
C PRO A 279 1.59 1.50 -15.52
N ILE A 280 2.31 2.62 -15.33
CA ILE A 280 1.86 3.78 -14.57
C ILE A 280 0.93 4.64 -15.45
N ASP A 281 -0.29 4.87 -14.99
CA ASP A 281 -1.22 5.80 -15.64
C ASP A 281 -1.02 7.25 -15.15
N ARG A 282 -1.62 8.20 -15.87
CA ARG A 282 -1.55 9.63 -15.56
C ARG A 282 -2.02 9.95 -14.13
N GLY A 283 -2.96 9.19 -13.58
CA GLY A 283 -3.51 9.43 -12.24
C GLY A 283 -2.47 9.35 -11.13
N TRP A 284 -1.54 8.40 -11.21
CA TRP A 284 -0.44 8.30 -10.25
C TRP A 284 0.50 9.49 -10.31
N PHE A 285 0.82 9.96 -11.52
CA PHE A 285 1.64 11.15 -11.70
C PHE A 285 0.96 12.39 -11.13
N ASP A 286 -0.30 12.63 -11.50
CA ASP A 286 -1.06 13.78 -10.99
C ASP A 286 -1.16 13.75 -9.45
N MET A 287 -1.34 12.55 -8.86
CA MET A 287 -1.39 12.36 -7.40
C MET A 287 -0.09 12.73 -6.71
N VAL A 288 1.06 12.29 -7.22
CA VAL A 288 2.38 12.61 -6.65
C VAL A 288 2.63 14.12 -6.57
N PHE A 289 2.10 14.90 -7.52
CA PHE A 289 2.25 16.37 -7.53
C PHE A 289 1.13 17.13 -6.82
N SER A 290 0.06 16.47 -6.41
CA SER A 290 -1.14 17.13 -5.86
C SER A 290 -1.46 16.70 -4.43
N ALA A 291 -0.92 15.57 -3.98
CA ALA A 291 -1.13 15.10 -2.62
C ALA A 291 -0.42 16.02 -1.62
N PRO A 292 -1.10 16.39 -0.51
CA PRO A 292 -0.47 17.17 0.54
C PRO A 292 0.60 16.35 1.28
N LEU A 293 1.48 17.06 1.97
CA LEU A 293 2.33 16.47 3.00
C LEU A 293 1.50 16.15 4.24
N LEU A 294 1.97 15.21 5.04
CA LEU A 294 1.23 14.72 6.19
C LEU A 294 1.75 15.38 7.48
N ASN A 295 0.83 15.85 8.32
CA ASN A 295 1.11 16.10 9.73
C ASN A 295 0.84 14.80 10.51
N THR A 296 1.84 14.32 11.26
CA THR A 296 1.80 13.07 12.05
C THR A 296 1.64 13.31 13.56
N ASP A 297 1.34 14.53 14.01
CA ASP A 297 1.23 14.91 15.42
C ASP A 297 0.21 14.05 16.18
N ARG A 298 -0.89 13.67 15.53
CA ARG A 298 -1.91 12.81 16.14
C ARG A 298 -1.38 11.41 16.42
N ALA A 299 -0.68 10.80 15.46
CA ALA A 299 -0.04 9.49 15.65
C ALA A 299 1.00 9.55 16.78
N HIS A 300 1.78 10.62 16.87
CA HIS A 300 2.71 10.84 17.98
C HIS A 300 1.98 10.91 19.34
N ARG A 301 0.95 11.76 19.45
CA ARG A 301 0.24 11.99 20.72
C ARG A 301 -0.60 10.80 21.18
N GLU A 302 -1.38 10.19 20.29
CA GLU A 302 -2.38 9.18 20.66
C GLU A 302 -1.82 7.76 20.59
N LEU A 303 -0.93 7.46 19.62
CA LEU A 303 -0.31 6.14 19.50
C LEU A 303 1.06 6.05 20.20
N GLY A 304 1.66 7.18 20.57
CA GLY A 304 3.08 7.22 20.97
C GLY A 304 4.00 6.80 19.82
N TRP A 305 3.54 6.95 18.57
CA TRP A 305 4.24 6.46 17.38
C TRP A 305 5.22 7.52 16.85
N SER A 306 6.38 7.07 16.38
CA SER A 306 7.33 7.89 15.64
C SER A 306 8.10 7.01 14.66
N PRO A 307 8.41 7.50 13.44
CA PRO A 307 9.17 6.71 12.48
C PRO A 307 10.58 6.45 13.00
N ARG A 308 11.05 5.21 12.89
CA ARG A 308 12.44 4.83 13.22
C ARG A 308 13.40 5.14 12.08
N TYR A 309 12.89 5.16 10.85
CA TYR A 309 13.65 5.46 9.65
C TYR A 309 13.24 6.82 9.09
N SER A 310 14.22 7.61 8.66
CA SER A 310 13.93 8.80 7.84
C SER A 310 13.39 8.38 6.46
N SER A 311 12.69 9.29 5.78
CA SER A 311 12.25 9.03 4.40
C SER A 311 13.42 8.71 3.48
N LEU A 312 14.58 9.36 3.69
CA LEU A 312 15.79 9.19 2.88
C LEU A 312 16.38 7.79 3.07
N GLU A 313 16.50 7.32 4.31
CA GLU A 313 16.98 5.96 4.60
C GLU A 313 16.04 4.91 4.02
N ALA A 314 14.73 5.04 4.30
CA ALA A 314 13.72 4.11 3.82
C ALA A 314 13.70 4.02 2.28
N PHE A 315 13.81 5.17 1.60
CA PHE A 315 13.85 5.23 0.14
C PHE A 315 15.18 4.73 -0.43
N GLY A 316 16.30 5.08 0.19
CA GLY A 316 17.62 4.61 -0.19
C GLY A 316 17.73 3.09 -0.15
N GLU A 317 17.29 2.47 0.96
CA GLU A 317 17.24 1.01 1.10
C GLU A 317 16.35 0.35 0.05
N PHE A 318 15.21 0.98 -0.25
CA PHE A 318 14.32 0.51 -1.30
C PHE A 318 14.95 0.58 -2.69
N ILE A 319 15.61 1.69 -3.05
CA ILE A 319 16.31 1.82 -4.34
C ILE A 319 17.44 0.80 -4.45
N ASP A 320 18.19 0.59 -3.37
CA ASP A 320 19.25 -0.41 -3.30
C ASP A 320 18.71 -1.83 -3.54
N GLY A 321 17.63 -2.20 -2.87
CA GLY A 321 16.93 -3.48 -3.09
C GLY A 321 16.35 -3.59 -4.50
N PHE A 322 15.84 -2.48 -5.04
CA PHE A 322 15.25 -2.42 -6.38
C PHE A 322 16.29 -2.69 -7.46
N LEU A 323 17.46 -2.06 -7.36
CA LEU A 323 18.58 -2.23 -8.27
C LEU A 323 19.18 -3.64 -8.18
N ARG A 324 19.22 -4.22 -6.98
CA ARG A 324 19.67 -5.61 -6.73
C ARG A 324 18.59 -6.67 -6.99
N GLN A 325 17.36 -6.25 -7.32
CA GLN A 325 16.19 -7.12 -7.52
C GLN A 325 15.87 -8.02 -6.32
N GLU A 326 16.06 -7.52 -5.12
CA GLU A 326 15.78 -8.24 -3.87
C GLU A 326 14.28 -8.34 -3.59
N GLY A 327 13.89 -9.42 -2.92
CA GLY A 327 12.52 -9.69 -2.55
C GLY A 327 12.43 -10.70 -1.41
N MET A 328 11.22 -10.93 -0.92
CA MET A 328 10.95 -11.87 0.18
C MET A 328 10.36 -13.20 -0.32
N PRO A 329 10.42 -14.29 0.47
CA PRO A 329 9.82 -15.60 0.20
C PRO A 329 8.27 -15.62 0.22
N SER A 330 7.64 -14.61 -0.36
CA SER A 330 6.21 -14.49 -0.57
C SER A 330 5.89 -14.38 -2.07
N PRO A 331 4.84 -15.05 -2.59
CA PRO A 331 4.47 -15.01 -4.00
C PRO A 331 4.27 -13.59 -4.58
N VAL A 332 3.88 -12.62 -3.75
CA VAL A 332 3.71 -11.22 -4.17
C VAL A 332 5.02 -10.44 -4.17
N LEU A 333 6.00 -10.76 -3.34
CA LEU A 333 7.27 -10.04 -3.20
C LEU A 333 8.45 -10.73 -3.91
N TRP A 334 8.30 -11.99 -4.29
CA TRP A 334 9.37 -12.80 -4.89
C TRP A 334 9.93 -12.20 -6.20
N PRO A 335 11.27 -12.15 -6.40
CA PRO A 335 11.86 -11.76 -7.67
C PRO A 335 11.47 -12.72 -8.79
N ARG A 336 10.90 -12.21 -9.90
CA ARG A 336 10.59 -13.06 -11.06
C ARG A 336 11.77 -13.08 -12.03
N SER A 337 12.14 -14.28 -12.48
CA SER A 337 13.10 -14.42 -13.57
C SER A 337 12.54 -13.86 -14.88
N LEU A 338 13.43 -13.38 -15.76
CA LEU A 338 13.08 -12.89 -17.10
C LEU A 338 12.33 -13.97 -17.91
N ARG A 339 12.77 -15.24 -17.80
CA ARG A 339 12.12 -16.39 -18.44
C ARG A 339 10.68 -16.56 -17.97
N THR A 340 10.44 -16.49 -16.67
CA THR A 340 9.09 -16.60 -16.10
C THR A 340 8.20 -15.44 -16.55
N ALA A 341 8.75 -14.23 -16.65
CA ALA A 341 8.02 -13.06 -17.15
C ALA A 341 7.65 -13.21 -18.64
N LEU A 342 8.61 -13.59 -19.49
CA LEU A 342 8.38 -13.84 -20.92
C LEU A 342 7.38 -14.96 -21.17
N MET A 343 7.51 -16.09 -20.47
CA MET A 343 6.56 -17.20 -20.59
C MET A 343 5.14 -16.79 -20.20
N ARG A 344 5.00 -15.97 -19.15
CA ARG A 344 3.71 -15.42 -18.73
C ARG A 344 3.18 -14.41 -19.76
N ASP A 345 4.03 -13.59 -20.35
CA ASP A 345 3.63 -12.60 -21.35
C ASP A 345 3.23 -13.26 -22.67
N VAL A 346 3.85 -14.37 -23.04
CA VAL A 346 3.46 -15.21 -24.20
C VAL A 346 2.11 -15.88 -23.96
N SER A 347 1.89 -16.41 -22.76
CA SER A 347 0.67 -17.18 -22.44
C SER A 347 -0.55 -16.32 -22.08
N HIS A 348 -0.35 -15.18 -21.42
CA HIS A 348 -1.42 -14.35 -20.87
C HIS A 348 -1.36 -12.88 -21.36
N GLY A 349 -0.46 -12.57 -22.29
CA GLY A 349 -0.19 -11.21 -22.75
C GLY A 349 0.69 -10.40 -21.77
N PRO A 350 1.33 -9.33 -22.25
CA PRO A 350 2.19 -8.47 -21.42
C PRO A 350 1.39 -7.74 -20.32
N VAL A 351 0.13 -7.40 -20.61
CA VAL A 351 -0.77 -6.74 -19.68
C VAL A 351 -1.43 -7.77 -18.78
N THR A 352 -1.30 -7.62 -17.45
CA THR A 352 -1.97 -8.53 -16.52
C THR A 352 -3.47 -8.35 -16.68
N THR A 353 -4.20 -9.40 -17.01
CA THR A 353 -5.65 -9.44 -16.93
C THR A 353 -6.02 -10.31 -15.75
N ARG A 354 -7.05 -9.90 -15.01
CA ARG A 354 -7.61 -10.70 -13.92
C ARG A 354 -9.12 -10.71 -14.11
N PRO A 355 -9.75 -11.89 -14.25
CA PRO A 355 -11.19 -11.93 -14.26
C PRO A 355 -11.70 -11.46 -12.88
N VAL A 356 -12.79 -10.70 -12.91
CA VAL A 356 -13.66 -10.54 -11.74
C VAL A 356 -14.57 -11.77 -11.75
N PRO A 357 -14.80 -12.43 -10.60
CA PRO A 357 -15.76 -13.54 -10.49
C PRO A 357 -17.16 -13.22 -11.02
#